data_AF-A0A669QUX7-F1
#
_entry.id   AF-A0A669QUX7-F1
#
_cell.length_a   1.000
_cell.length_b   1.000
_cell.length_c   1.000
_cell.angle_alpha   90.00
_cell.angle_beta   90.00
_cell.angle_gamma   90.00
#
_symmetry.space_group_name_H-M   'P 1'
#
loop_
_entity.id
_entity.type
_entity.pdbx_description
1 polymer ?
#
loop_
_entity_poly.entity_id
_entity_poly.type
_entity_poly.pdbx_seq_one_letter_code
_entity_poly.pdbx_strand_id
1 'polypeptide(L)'
;MASFPVLKQEVLFRNGTWSYRIPALLYLPRFSIILAFAEEREDVVDEHAKFIVMRRGTYNPGTHHVQWSGVETIVSAQLGGHRSMNPCPVYDEVSGNLILFFIAVPGKISEHHQLRTKINLVRLCYVTSVDQGHTWSPVQDITESTISTEYKNWATFAVGPGHGLQLSNEARSLVIPAYAFRILDPQHHPVSYAFCFVSSDHGMTWEMGNFVGKESAGECQVAEVHRCGMNVLYCNARTTRGARIQAASYNDGVDFEEGQRVEKLVEPPSGCHGSIVAFPPPRDVWCQDSWLLYTHPADPKVVAKVLQRTLGMLPYVCCYLLKTALTLVGCTPPCSCSAC
;
A
#
# COMPACT_ATOMS: atom_id res chain seq x y z
N MET A 1 -21.56 20.60 -5.54
CA MET A 1 -21.46 19.43 -6.43
C MET A 1 -21.94 18.22 -5.67
N ALA A 2 -22.87 17.44 -6.21
CA ALA A 2 -23.31 16.20 -5.58
C ALA A 2 -22.16 15.18 -5.61
N SER A 3 -21.95 14.46 -4.51
CA SER A 3 -21.04 13.32 -4.47
C SER A 3 -21.48 12.26 -5.47
N PHE A 4 -20.52 11.53 -6.07
CA PHE A 4 -20.83 10.41 -6.96
C PHE A 4 -21.80 9.44 -6.29
N PRO A 5 -22.82 8.91 -7.01
CA PRO A 5 -23.70 7.89 -6.46
C PRO A 5 -22.86 6.65 -6.13
N VAL A 6 -22.94 6.21 -4.88
CA VAL A 6 -22.27 5.01 -4.37
C VAL A 6 -23.33 3.99 -3.96
N LEU A 7 -23.03 2.70 -4.13
CA LEU A 7 -23.94 1.62 -3.72
C LEU A 7 -24.23 1.66 -2.22
N LYS A 8 -23.20 1.98 -1.42
CA LYS A 8 -23.31 2.06 0.04
C LYS A 8 -22.29 3.04 0.59
N GLN A 9 -22.70 3.82 1.59
CA GLN A 9 -21.82 4.65 2.42
C GLN A 9 -22.20 4.45 3.88
N GLU A 10 -21.29 3.93 4.67
CA GLU A 10 -21.50 3.68 6.09
C GLU A 10 -20.22 3.97 6.89
N VAL A 11 -20.38 4.34 8.16
CA VAL A 11 -19.26 4.59 9.07
C VAL A 11 -18.92 3.27 9.78
N LEU A 12 -17.77 2.67 9.43
CA LEU A 12 -17.33 1.41 10.01
C LEU A 12 -16.68 1.58 11.38
N PHE A 13 -15.86 2.60 11.53
CA PHE A 13 -15.20 2.98 12.78
C PHE A 13 -15.61 4.41 13.11
N ARG A 14 -16.20 4.61 14.30
CA ARG A 14 -16.71 5.90 14.75
C ARG A 14 -15.91 6.36 15.95
N ASN A 15 -15.34 7.55 15.85
CA ASN A 15 -14.62 8.15 16.98
C ASN A 15 -15.59 8.38 18.15
N GLY A 16 -15.11 8.10 19.36
CA GLY A 16 -15.84 8.24 20.61
C GLY A 16 -14.83 8.24 21.75
N THR A 17 -14.87 7.20 22.59
CA THR A 17 -13.81 6.98 23.60
C THR A 17 -12.44 6.79 22.97
N TRP A 18 -12.38 6.14 21.81
CA TRP A 18 -11.17 5.95 21.03
C TRP A 18 -11.26 6.67 19.69
N SER A 19 -10.10 6.99 19.14
CA SER A 19 -9.91 7.53 17.79
C SER A 19 -9.44 6.42 16.86
N TYR A 20 -9.99 6.39 15.64
CA TYR A 20 -9.63 5.40 14.63
C TYR A 20 -8.98 6.06 13.43
N ARG A 21 -7.76 5.62 13.09
CA ARG A 21 -6.99 6.11 11.93
C ARG A 21 -6.29 4.95 11.21
N ILE A 22 -5.64 5.29 10.10
CA ILE A 22 -4.78 4.38 9.32
C ILE A 22 -5.56 3.13 8.87
N PRO A 23 -6.51 3.30 7.92
CA PRO A 23 -7.35 2.20 7.48
C PRO A 23 -6.58 1.23 6.59
N ALA A 24 -6.87 -0.06 6.74
CA ALA A 24 -6.54 -1.07 5.74
C ALA A 24 -7.79 -1.89 5.39
N LEU A 25 -7.91 -2.32 4.14
CA LEU A 25 -9.05 -3.08 3.65
C LEU A 25 -8.55 -4.23 2.81
N LEU A 26 -9.05 -5.44 3.07
CA LEU A 26 -8.68 -6.64 2.35
C LEU A 26 -9.93 -7.43 1.97
N TYR A 27 -10.04 -7.85 0.72
CA TYR A 27 -11.12 -8.69 0.25
C TYR A 27 -10.64 -10.12 0.04
N LEU A 28 -11.38 -11.08 0.58
CA LEU A 28 -11.15 -12.52 0.44
C LEU A 28 -12.20 -13.08 -0.53
N PRO A 29 -11.93 -13.11 -1.85
CA PRO A 29 -12.94 -13.40 -2.87
C PRO A 29 -13.56 -14.80 -2.71
N ARG A 30 -12.74 -15.80 -2.39
CA ARG A 30 -13.16 -17.19 -2.18
C ARG A 30 -14.28 -17.33 -1.13
N PHE A 31 -14.30 -16.44 -0.14
CA PHE A 31 -15.24 -16.50 0.98
C PHE A 31 -16.29 -15.38 0.95
N SER A 32 -16.20 -14.45 -0.01
CA SER A 32 -17.00 -13.21 0.00
C SER A 32 -16.89 -12.46 1.33
N ILE A 33 -15.69 -12.42 1.91
CA ILE A 33 -15.40 -11.73 3.18
C ILE A 33 -14.58 -10.47 2.90
N ILE A 34 -14.91 -9.37 3.54
CA ILE A 34 -14.12 -8.14 3.58
C ILE A 34 -13.63 -7.93 5.00
N LEU A 35 -12.34 -7.69 5.18
CA LEU A 35 -11.74 -7.34 6.46
C LEU A 35 -11.33 -5.88 6.44
N ALA A 36 -11.89 -5.09 7.35
CA ALA A 36 -11.55 -3.68 7.53
C ALA A 36 -10.75 -3.55 8.82
N PHE A 37 -9.53 -3.01 8.74
CA PHE A 37 -8.64 -2.77 9.86
C PHE A 37 -8.46 -1.27 10.10
N ALA A 38 -8.16 -0.90 11.34
CA ALA A 38 -7.75 0.44 11.72
C ALA A 38 -6.84 0.38 12.96
N GLU A 39 -6.04 1.43 13.15
CA GLU A 39 -5.44 1.70 14.46
C GLU A 39 -6.51 2.21 15.42
N GLU A 40 -6.56 1.65 16.61
CA GLU A 40 -7.27 2.21 17.77
C GLU A 40 -6.30 3.02 18.63
N ARG A 41 -6.70 4.25 18.97
CA ARG A 41 -5.82 5.29 19.51
C ARG A 41 -6.52 6.03 20.65
N GLU A 42 -5.74 6.53 21.61
CA GLU A 42 -6.28 7.36 22.71
C GLU A 42 -6.87 8.67 22.17
N ASP A 43 -6.24 9.24 21.14
CA ASP A 43 -6.68 10.45 20.45
C ASP A 43 -6.13 10.50 19.00
N VAL A 44 -6.02 11.69 18.43
CA VAL A 44 -5.56 11.90 17.04
C VAL A 44 -4.03 11.87 16.86
N VAL A 45 -3.26 11.88 17.96
CA VAL A 45 -1.79 11.92 17.98
C VAL A 45 -1.21 10.55 17.60
N ASP A 46 -0.14 10.52 16.79
CA ASP A 46 0.45 9.29 16.22
C ASP A 46 1.08 8.39 17.29
N GLU A 47 1.69 8.99 18.30
CA GLU A 47 2.30 8.29 19.43
C GLU A 47 1.28 7.65 20.38
N HIS A 48 -0.01 7.99 20.24
CA HIS A 48 -1.10 7.52 21.07
C HIS A 48 -1.86 6.32 20.46
N ALA A 49 -1.33 5.72 19.39
CA ALA A 49 -1.80 4.42 18.93
C ALA A 49 -1.59 3.35 20.01
N LYS A 50 -2.45 2.32 20.00
CA LYS A 50 -2.43 1.23 20.98
C LYS A 50 -2.47 -0.13 20.30
N PHE A 51 -3.59 -0.40 19.64
CA PHE A 51 -3.91 -1.72 19.08
C PHE A 51 -4.37 -1.59 17.63
N ILE A 52 -4.35 -2.71 16.92
CA ILE A 52 -5.07 -2.85 15.66
C ILE A 52 -6.44 -3.45 15.96
N VAL A 53 -7.49 -2.83 15.43
CA VAL A 53 -8.87 -3.33 15.47
C VAL A 53 -9.33 -3.74 14.08
N MET A 54 -10.31 -4.63 14.04
CA MET A 54 -10.89 -5.15 12.81
C MET A 54 -12.42 -5.17 12.88
N ARG A 55 -13.06 -5.05 11.71
CA ARG A 55 -14.44 -5.50 11.47
C ARG A 55 -14.44 -6.49 10.31
N ARG A 56 -15.20 -7.56 10.45
CA ARG A 56 -15.39 -8.56 9.40
C ARG A 56 -16.74 -8.33 8.72
N GLY A 57 -16.73 -8.25 7.40
CA GLY A 57 -17.89 -8.01 6.56
C GLY A 57 -18.18 -9.20 5.67
N THR A 58 -19.42 -9.70 5.66
CA THR A 58 -19.86 -10.70 4.68
C THR A 58 -20.54 -9.99 3.52
N TYR A 59 -19.97 -10.09 2.32
CA TYR A 59 -20.52 -9.53 1.09
C TYR A 59 -21.53 -10.50 0.48
N ASN A 60 -22.73 -10.02 0.19
CA ASN A 60 -23.74 -10.74 -0.57
C ASN A 60 -23.75 -10.21 -2.02
N PRO A 61 -23.27 -11.00 -3.01
CA PRO A 61 -23.24 -10.58 -4.41
C PRO A 61 -24.63 -10.34 -5.02
N GLY A 62 -25.67 -11.01 -4.52
CA GLY A 62 -27.04 -10.87 -5.05
C GLY A 62 -27.74 -9.60 -4.61
N THR A 63 -27.40 -9.07 -3.43
CA THR A 63 -27.99 -7.82 -2.91
C THR A 63 -27.01 -6.64 -2.94
N HIS A 64 -25.76 -6.87 -3.37
CA HIS A 64 -24.66 -5.91 -3.32
C HIS A 64 -24.48 -5.26 -1.94
N HIS A 65 -24.70 -6.03 -0.88
CA HIS A 65 -24.69 -5.54 0.50
C HIS A 65 -23.59 -6.22 1.32
N VAL A 66 -22.96 -5.46 2.21
CA VAL A 66 -21.99 -5.99 3.18
C VAL A 66 -22.62 -5.94 4.58
N GLN A 67 -22.68 -7.08 5.25
CA GLN A 67 -23.08 -7.18 6.65
C GLN A 67 -21.84 -7.24 7.53
N TRP A 68 -21.64 -6.22 8.36
CA TRP A 68 -20.47 -6.10 9.24
C TRP A 68 -20.71 -6.64 10.64
N SER A 69 -19.75 -7.38 11.18
CA SER A 69 -19.67 -7.75 12.59
C SER A 69 -19.36 -6.55 13.48
N GLY A 70 -19.31 -6.77 14.80
CA GLY A 70 -18.79 -5.81 15.76
C GLY A 70 -17.30 -5.51 15.53
N VAL A 71 -16.81 -4.45 16.17
CA VAL A 71 -15.37 -4.15 16.23
C VAL A 71 -14.69 -5.14 17.17
N GLU A 72 -13.59 -5.72 16.74
CA GLU A 72 -12.78 -6.67 17.51
C GLU A 72 -11.33 -6.17 17.58
N THR A 73 -10.74 -6.17 18.76
CA THR A 73 -9.31 -5.88 18.94
C THR A 73 -8.50 -7.14 18.65
N ILE A 74 -7.48 -7.04 17.79
CA ILE A 74 -6.57 -8.15 17.52
C ILE A 74 -5.49 -8.14 18.61
N VAL A 75 -5.82 -8.73 19.76
CA VAL A 75 -4.97 -8.67 20.97
C VAL A 75 -3.58 -9.28 20.73
N SER A 76 -3.46 -10.28 19.85
CA SER A 76 -2.18 -10.89 19.53
C SER A 76 -1.30 -10.05 18.60
N ALA A 77 -1.85 -9.06 17.91
CA ALA A 77 -1.09 -8.13 17.06
C ALA A 77 -0.44 -7.02 17.90
N GLN A 78 0.32 -7.41 18.93
CA GLN A 78 1.01 -6.50 19.84
C GLN A 78 2.28 -7.14 20.40
N LEU A 79 3.36 -6.36 20.45
CA LEU A 79 4.56 -6.67 21.22
C LEU A 79 4.51 -5.98 22.59
N GLY A 80 4.85 -6.69 23.66
CA GLY A 80 4.77 -6.16 25.03
C GLY A 80 5.52 -4.82 25.19
N GLY A 81 4.87 -3.81 25.76
CA GLY A 81 5.44 -2.46 25.94
C GLY A 81 5.51 -1.61 24.66
N HIS A 82 4.98 -2.11 23.54
CA HIS A 82 4.95 -1.38 22.26
C HIS A 82 3.50 -1.06 21.85
N ARG A 83 3.35 0.01 21.06
CA ARG A 83 2.12 0.30 20.32
C ARG A 83 2.18 -0.32 18.93
N SER A 84 1.06 -0.81 18.43
CA SER A 84 0.93 -1.36 17.08
C SER A 84 0.37 -0.31 16.12
N MET A 85 1.02 -0.14 14.97
CA MET A 85 0.67 0.86 13.94
C MET A 85 0.79 0.29 12.53
N ASN A 86 0.23 1.00 11.55
CA ASN A 86 0.29 0.68 10.14
C ASN A 86 -0.16 -0.74 9.78
N PRO A 87 -1.43 -1.12 10.03
CA PRO A 87 -1.94 -2.41 9.59
C PRO A 87 -1.75 -2.58 8.08
N CYS A 88 -1.10 -3.68 7.70
CA CYS A 88 -0.83 -4.04 6.31
C CYS A 88 -1.18 -5.52 6.03
N PRO A 89 -2.46 -5.82 5.74
CA PRO A 89 -2.92 -7.18 5.52
C PRO A 89 -2.65 -7.65 4.09
N VAL A 90 -2.25 -8.92 3.92
CA VAL A 90 -2.14 -9.63 2.66
C VAL A 90 -2.77 -11.03 2.81
N TYR A 91 -3.41 -11.53 1.75
CA TYR A 91 -3.96 -12.88 1.73
C TYR A 91 -3.19 -13.71 0.72
N ASP A 92 -2.68 -14.85 1.18
CA ASP A 92 -2.10 -15.86 0.30
C ASP A 92 -3.19 -16.85 -0.12
N GLU A 93 -3.61 -16.78 -1.38
CA GLU A 93 -4.65 -17.65 -1.93
C GLU A 93 -4.20 -19.12 -2.04
N VAL A 94 -2.89 -19.37 -2.10
CA VAL A 94 -2.32 -20.72 -2.26
C VAL A 94 -2.36 -21.47 -0.93
N SER A 95 -1.81 -20.87 0.13
CA SER A 95 -1.82 -21.49 1.47
C SER A 95 -3.14 -21.29 2.21
N GLY A 96 -3.94 -20.28 1.84
CA GLY A 96 -5.15 -19.88 2.56
C GLY A 96 -4.86 -19.05 3.81
N ASN A 97 -3.62 -18.58 3.98
CA ASN A 97 -3.19 -17.81 5.13
C ASN A 97 -3.47 -16.32 4.92
N LEU A 98 -4.10 -15.70 5.91
CA LEU A 98 -4.14 -14.26 6.08
C LEU A 98 -2.93 -13.84 6.92
N ILE A 99 -2.15 -12.88 6.42
CA ILE A 99 -1.00 -12.32 7.14
C ILE A 99 -1.27 -10.83 7.36
N LEU A 100 -1.24 -10.38 8.60
CA LEU A 100 -1.36 -8.97 8.97
C LEU A 100 0.00 -8.45 9.43
N PHE A 101 0.67 -7.69 8.57
CA PHE A 101 1.86 -6.94 8.95
C PHE A 101 1.49 -5.68 9.72
N PHE A 102 2.40 -5.26 10.59
CA PHE A 102 2.32 -3.99 11.31
C PHE A 102 3.71 -3.61 11.82
N ILE A 103 3.85 -2.36 12.26
CA ILE A 103 5.02 -1.95 13.02
C ILE A 103 4.70 -1.85 14.51
N ALA A 104 5.67 -2.18 15.35
CA ALA A 104 5.59 -1.99 16.78
C ALA A 104 6.65 -0.99 17.27
N VAL A 105 6.25 0.04 18.02
CA VAL A 105 7.15 1.10 18.52
C VAL A 105 7.07 1.17 20.04
N PRO A 106 8.20 1.25 20.79
CA PRO A 106 8.18 1.28 22.24
C PRO A 106 7.41 2.50 22.79
N GLY A 107 6.45 2.23 23.68
CA GLY A 107 5.65 3.25 24.37
C GLY A 107 5.14 4.36 23.45
N LYS A 108 5.44 5.61 23.83
CA LYS A 108 5.06 6.83 23.11
C LYS A 108 6.25 7.53 22.42
N ILE A 109 7.31 6.77 22.07
CA ILE A 109 8.46 7.35 21.36
C ILE A 109 8.01 7.79 19.96
N SER A 110 8.22 9.08 19.64
CA SER A 110 7.81 9.67 18.37
C SER A 110 8.74 9.32 17.21
N GLU A 111 8.19 9.35 16.00
CA GLU A 111 9.01 9.31 14.76
C GLU A 111 10.02 10.45 14.76
N HIS A 112 9.59 11.65 15.15
CA HIS A 112 10.47 12.82 15.25
C HIS A 112 11.67 12.60 16.17
N HIS A 113 11.47 11.91 17.31
CA HIS A 113 12.57 11.56 18.20
C HIS A 113 13.60 10.68 17.47
N GLN A 114 13.15 9.61 16.81
CA GLN A 114 14.01 8.67 16.09
C GLN A 114 14.74 9.34 14.91
N LEU A 115 14.05 10.21 14.15
CA LEU A 115 14.66 11.01 13.08
C LEU A 115 15.77 11.94 13.59
N ARG A 116 15.53 12.58 14.74
CA ARG A 116 16.49 13.51 15.36
C ARG A 116 17.70 12.77 15.95
N THR A 117 17.46 11.66 16.65
CA THR A 117 18.54 10.88 17.30
C THR A 117 19.24 9.92 16.36
N LYS A 118 18.63 9.60 15.21
CA LYS A 118 19.09 8.60 14.26
C LYS A 118 19.20 7.21 14.89
N ILE A 119 18.31 6.92 15.84
CA ILE A 119 18.22 5.64 16.53
C ILE A 119 16.87 5.01 16.19
N ASN A 120 16.92 3.93 15.42
CA ASN A 120 15.75 3.14 15.05
C ASN A 120 15.33 2.21 16.19
N LEU A 121 14.06 2.30 16.57
CA LEU A 121 13.42 1.52 17.62
C LEU A 121 12.17 0.80 17.10
N VAL A 122 11.92 0.82 15.80
CA VAL A 122 10.75 0.19 15.18
C VAL A 122 10.98 -1.30 15.00
N ARG A 123 9.99 -2.12 15.37
CA ARG A 123 9.95 -3.55 15.07
C ARG A 123 9.00 -3.84 13.91
N LEU A 124 9.42 -4.73 13.01
CA LEU A 124 8.58 -5.27 11.94
C LEU A 124 7.93 -6.56 12.45
N CYS A 125 6.60 -6.56 12.55
CA CYS A 125 5.86 -7.67 13.10
C CYS A 125 4.75 -8.15 12.16
N TYR A 126 4.35 -9.40 12.33
CA TYR A 126 3.09 -9.90 11.78
C TYR A 126 2.38 -10.88 12.71
N VAL A 127 1.09 -11.06 12.46
CA VAL A 127 0.28 -12.19 12.94
C VAL A 127 -0.39 -12.87 11.75
N THR A 128 -0.67 -14.16 11.86
CA THR A 128 -1.37 -14.93 10.82
C THR A 128 -2.71 -15.46 11.28
N SER A 129 -3.62 -15.69 10.34
CA SER A 129 -4.91 -16.33 10.57
C SER A 129 -5.18 -17.36 9.47
N VAL A 130 -5.61 -18.55 9.88
CA VAL A 130 -5.98 -19.67 8.99
C VAL A 130 -7.51 -19.83 8.89
N ASP A 131 -8.26 -18.98 9.59
CA ASP A 131 -9.72 -19.03 9.73
C ASP A 131 -10.35 -17.67 9.38
N GLN A 132 -9.82 -17.01 8.34
CA GLN A 132 -10.38 -15.80 7.75
C GLN A 132 -10.56 -14.65 8.76
N GLY A 133 -9.59 -14.51 9.68
CA GLY A 133 -9.51 -13.44 10.67
C GLY A 133 -10.26 -13.70 11.97
N HIS A 134 -10.80 -14.91 12.20
CA HIS A 134 -11.50 -15.24 13.44
C HIS A 134 -10.54 -15.40 14.63
N THR A 135 -9.42 -16.09 14.42
CA THR A 135 -8.34 -16.21 15.39
C THR A 135 -7.02 -15.85 14.75
N TRP A 136 -6.08 -15.43 15.59
CA TRP A 136 -4.78 -14.91 15.15
C TRP A 136 -3.67 -15.61 15.93
N SER A 137 -2.57 -15.91 15.25
CA SER A 137 -1.35 -16.45 15.86
C SER A 137 -0.78 -15.47 16.90
N PRO A 138 0.14 -15.92 17.76
CA PRO A 138 1.05 -15.02 18.46
C PRO A 138 1.81 -14.11 17.49
N VAL A 139 2.20 -12.93 17.97
CA VAL A 139 3.05 -12.00 17.22
C VAL A 139 4.38 -12.64 16.86
N GLN A 140 4.80 -12.44 15.62
CA GLN A 140 6.16 -12.74 15.16
C GLN A 140 6.89 -11.43 14.91
N ASP A 141 8.06 -11.26 15.53
CA ASP A 141 9.00 -10.17 15.24
C ASP A 141 10.07 -10.67 14.26
N ILE A 142 10.05 -10.14 13.04
CA ILE A 142 10.98 -10.54 11.96
C ILE A 142 12.03 -9.47 11.67
N THR A 143 12.18 -8.48 12.55
CA THR A 143 13.09 -7.35 12.34
C THR A 143 14.52 -7.82 12.05
N GLU A 144 15.04 -8.73 12.88
CA GLU A 144 16.44 -9.18 12.74
C GLU A 144 16.64 -10.09 11.53
N SER A 145 15.68 -10.97 11.23
CA SER A 145 15.78 -11.88 10.08
C SER A 145 15.68 -11.17 8.74
N THR A 146 15.03 -10.01 8.68
CA THR A 146 14.70 -9.34 7.41
C THR A 146 15.53 -8.08 7.16
N ILE A 147 15.87 -7.31 8.20
CA ILE A 147 16.53 -5.99 8.02
C ILE A 147 17.75 -5.75 8.91
N SER A 148 18.31 -6.77 9.57
CA SER A 148 19.42 -6.59 10.54
C SER A 148 20.63 -5.80 9.99
N THR A 149 21.00 -6.02 8.73
CA THR A 149 22.13 -5.33 8.07
C THR A 149 21.85 -3.85 7.82
N GLU A 150 20.60 -3.50 7.54
CA GLU A 150 20.18 -2.15 7.21
C GLU A 150 19.61 -1.39 8.42
N TYR A 151 19.24 -2.09 9.50
CA TYR A 151 18.51 -1.54 10.64
C TYR A 151 19.15 -0.28 11.24
N LYS A 152 20.49 -0.27 11.34
CA LYS A 152 21.28 0.86 11.87
C LYS A 152 21.49 1.99 10.87
N ASN A 153 21.27 1.75 9.58
CA ASN A 153 21.37 2.74 8.52
C ASN A 153 20.09 3.56 8.39
N TRP A 154 19.03 3.18 9.10
CA TRP A 154 17.75 3.89 9.08
C TRP A 154 17.51 4.57 10.42
N ALA A 155 16.90 5.74 10.38
CA ALA A 155 16.43 6.40 11.59
C ALA A 155 15.10 5.80 12.07
N THR A 156 14.23 5.41 11.14
CA THR A 156 12.93 4.74 11.39
C THR A 156 12.41 4.21 10.04
N PHE A 157 11.42 3.33 10.07
CA PHE A 157 10.76 2.79 8.87
C PHE A 157 9.30 2.42 9.16
N ALA A 158 8.51 2.16 8.13
CA ALA A 158 7.18 1.61 8.27
C ALA A 158 6.74 0.80 7.04
N VAL A 159 5.70 -0.02 7.22
CA VAL A 159 4.99 -0.72 6.13
C VAL A 159 3.72 0.03 5.73
N GLY A 160 3.31 -0.14 4.47
CA GLY A 160 2.12 0.47 3.86
C GLY A 160 1.93 1.95 4.22
N PRO A 161 0.80 2.31 4.88
CA PRO A 161 -0.28 1.44 5.37
C PRO A 161 -1.24 0.94 4.27
N GLY A 162 -2.17 0.06 4.63
CA GLY A 162 -3.17 -0.50 3.69
C GLY A 162 -2.78 -1.89 3.18
N HIS A 163 -3.34 -2.37 2.06
CA HIS A 163 -3.16 -3.77 1.68
C HIS A 163 -1.77 -4.07 1.11
N GLY A 164 -1.26 -5.27 1.40
CA GLY A 164 -0.20 -5.90 0.62
C GLY A 164 -0.76 -6.57 -0.64
N LEU A 165 0.11 -7.19 -1.43
CA LEU A 165 -0.24 -7.74 -2.75
C LEU A 165 0.27 -9.18 -2.87
N GLN A 166 -0.53 -10.05 -3.49
CA GLN A 166 -0.05 -11.34 -4.01
C GLN A 166 0.09 -11.22 -5.53
N LEU A 167 1.27 -11.53 -6.05
CA LEU A 167 1.58 -11.46 -7.48
C LEU A 167 1.02 -12.67 -8.24
N SER A 168 0.88 -12.51 -9.55
CA SER A 168 0.44 -13.55 -10.48
C SER A 168 1.61 -14.33 -11.11
N ASN A 169 2.82 -14.17 -10.58
CA ASN A 169 3.99 -14.97 -10.98
C ASN A 169 3.86 -16.44 -10.53
N GLU A 170 4.77 -17.29 -11.01
CA GLU A 170 4.74 -18.74 -10.74
C GLU A 170 4.76 -19.05 -9.24
N ALA A 171 5.57 -18.34 -8.47
CA ALA A 171 5.71 -18.51 -7.03
C ALA A 171 4.53 -17.94 -6.21
N ARG A 172 3.62 -17.18 -6.84
CA ARG A 172 2.55 -16.44 -6.16
C ARG A 172 3.08 -15.59 -5.01
N SER A 173 4.18 -14.88 -5.29
CA SER A 173 4.95 -14.11 -4.31
C SER A 173 4.08 -13.08 -3.59
N LEU A 174 4.36 -12.85 -2.32
CA LEU A 174 3.73 -11.84 -1.49
C LEU A 174 4.61 -10.60 -1.45
N VAL A 175 4.01 -9.42 -1.58
CA VAL A 175 4.69 -8.13 -1.59
C VAL A 175 4.06 -7.20 -0.56
N ILE A 176 4.88 -6.67 0.35
CA ILE A 176 4.48 -5.71 1.37
C ILE A 176 5.17 -4.38 1.07
N PRO A 177 4.42 -3.32 0.68
CA PRO A 177 5.02 -2.01 0.44
C PRO A 177 5.56 -1.42 1.75
N ALA A 178 6.69 -0.72 1.68
CA ALA A 178 7.34 -0.14 2.85
C ALA A 178 8.14 1.11 2.48
N TYR A 179 8.59 1.85 3.49
CA TYR A 179 9.53 2.94 3.33
C TYR A 179 10.43 3.08 4.55
N ALA A 180 11.64 3.59 4.35
CA ALA A 180 12.59 3.85 5.43
C ALA A 180 13.25 5.22 5.29
N PHE A 181 13.48 5.88 6.43
CA PHE A 181 14.26 7.10 6.51
C PHE A 181 15.74 6.78 6.62
N ARG A 182 16.44 6.83 5.50
CA ARG A 182 17.85 6.45 5.39
C ARG A 182 18.77 7.55 5.90
N ILE A 183 19.76 7.15 6.70
CA ILE A 183 20.86 7.98 7.17
C ILE A 183 21.97 7.91 6.12
N LEU A 184 21.85 8.70 5.06
CA LEU A 184 22.86 8.75 3.99
C LEU A 184 24.08 9.58 4.40
N ASP A 185 23.88 10.58 5.25
CA ASP A 185 24.91 11.43 5.82
C ASP A 185 24.61 11.70 7.32
N PRO A 186 25.55 11.42 8.24
CA PRO A 186 25.41 11.76 9.66
C PRO A 186 25.14 13.24 9.95
N GLN A 187 25.45 14.17 9.06
CA GLN A 187 25.22 15.61 9.23
C GLN A 187 23.87 16.10 8.71
N HIS A 188 23.22 15.33 7.82
CA HIS A 188 21.96 15.73 7.20
C HIS A 188 20.76 15.03 7.83
N HIS A 189 19.56 15.59 7.62
CA HIS A 189 18.33 14.94 8.03
C HIS A 189 18.12 13.63 7.23
N PRO A 190 17.69 12.52 7.85
CA PRO A 190 17.38 11.29 7.12
C PRO A 190 16.36 11.51 6.01
N VAL A 191 16.54 10.83 4.87
CA VAL A 191 15.65 10.98 3.70
C VAL A 191 14.86 9.69 3.52
N SER A 192 13.54 9.80 3.33
CA SER A 192 12.68 8.65 3.13
C SER A 192 12.74 8.13 1.69
N TYR A 193 12.84 6.81 1.55
CA TYR A 193 12.71 6.10 0.29
C TYR A 193 11.77 4.91 0.44
N ALA A 194 10.89 4.73 -0.54
CA ALA A 194 9.98 3.59 -0.63
C ALA A 194 10.72 2.35 -1.17
N PHE A 195 10.28 1.17 -0.76
CA PHE A 195 10.75 -0.14 -1.21
C PHE A 195 9.64 -1.18 -0.94
N CYS A 196 9.93 -2.47 -1.13
CA CYS A 196 9.02 -3.55 -0.80
C CYS A 196 9.74 -4.66 -0.03
N PHE A 197 9.03 -5.33 0.87
CA PHE A 197 9.41 -6.68 1.31
C PHE A 197 8.75 -7.71 0.40
N VAL A 198 9.48 -8.75 0.01
CA VAL A 198 9.02 -9.79 -0.91
C VAL A 198 9.22 -11.16 -0.27
N SER A 199 8.24 -12.04 -0.42
CA SER A 199 8.34 -13.45 -0.06
C SER A 199 7.90 -14.30 -1.24
N SER A 200 8.75 -15.23 -1.67
CA SER A 200 8.48 -16.20 -2.73
C SER A 200 8.09 -17.60 -2.20
N ASP A 201 8.02 -17.75 -0.88
CA ASP A 201 7.79 -19.01 -0.17
C ASP A 201 6.61 -18.91 0.80
N HIS A 202 5.57 -18.17 0.39
CA HIS A 202 4.29 -18.09 1.11
C HIS A 202 4.41 -17.52 2.53
N GLY A 203 5.35 -16.59 2.73
CA GLY A 203 5.56 -15.86 3.98
C GLY A 203 6.50 -16.55 4.97
N MET A 204 7.18 -17.62 4.57
CA MET A 204 8.16 -18.32 5.42
C MET A 204 9.44 -17.49 5.60
N THR A 205 9.94 -16.90 4.52
CA THR A 205 11.06 -15.96 4.53
C THR A 205 10.68 -14.67 3.82
N TRP A 206 11.34 -13.58 4.21
CA TRP A 206 11.10 -12.23 3.69
C TRP A 206 12.40 -11.58 3.33
N GLU A 207 12.48 -11.08 2.11
CA GLU A 207 13.61 -10.33 1.59
C GLU A 207 13.24 -8.87 1.39
N MET A 208 14.22 -8.00 1.56
CA MET A 208 14.07 -6.58 1.30
C MET A 208 14.47 -6.28 -0.15
N GLY A 209 13.56 -5.67 -0.92
CA GLY A 209 13.87 -5.12 -2.24
C GLY A 209 14.63 -3.79 -2.17
N ASN A 210 15.19 -3.39 -3.30
CA ASN A 210 15.92 -2.14 -3.43
C ASN A 210 14.99 -0.92 -3.38
N PHE A 211 15.55 0.20 -2.91
CA PHE A 211 14.82 1.46 -2.80
C PHE A 211 14.47 2.05 -4.17
N VAL A 212 13.29 2.65 -4.26
CA VAL A 212 12.93 3.57 -5.35
C VAL A 212 13.90 4.75 -5.31
N GLY A 213 14.77 4.85 -6.30
CA GLY A 213 15.83 5.86 -6.34
C GLY A 213 15.36 7.26 -6.72
N LYS A 214 16.30 8.22 -6.69
CA LYS A 214 16.21 9.61 -7.17
C LYS A 214 15.33 10.56 -6.36
N GLU A 215 14.08 10.22 -6.09
CA GLU A 215 13.13 11.09 -5.40
C GLU A 215 12.86 10.59 -3.98
N SER A 216 12.62 11.52 -3.04
CA SER A 216 12.17 11.16 -1.71
C SER A 216 10.73 10.67 -1.76
N ALA A 217 10.51 9.49 -1.19
CA ALA A 217 9.25 8.77 -1.19
C ALA A 217 8.98 8.21 0.21
N GLY A 218 7.78 8.44 0.74
CA GLY A 218 7.31 7.92 2.01
C GLY A 218 6.33 6.75 1.80
N GLU A 219 5.24 6.76 2.56
CA GLU A 219 4.17 5.76 2.49
C GLU A 219 3.74 5.47 1.04
N CYS A 220 3.65 4.19 0.69
CA CYS A 220 3.38 3.76 -0.67
C CYS A 220 2.44 2.55 -0.70
N GLN A 221 1.84 2.33 -1.87
CA GLN A 221 1.18 1.07 -2.22
C GLN A 221 1.66 0.60 -3.59
N VAL A 222 1.51 -0.70 -3.83
CA VAL A 222 1.88 -1.35 -5.08
C VAL A 222 0.69 -2.06 -5.71
N ALA A 223 0.67 -2.15 -7.04
CA ALA A 223 -0.30 -2.92 -7.79
C ALA A 223 0.39 -3.63 -8.96
N GLU A 224 0.06 -4.90 -9.19
CA GLU A 224 0.50 -5.63 -10.38
C GLU A 224 -0.39 -5.23 -11.56
N VAL A 225 0.22 -4.73 -12.62
CA VAL A 225 -0.47 -4.28 -13.84
C VAL A 225 -0.03 -5.17 -14.99
N HIS A 226 -0.99 -5.80 -15.67
CA HIS A 226 -0.71 -6.45 -16.93
C HIS A 226 -0.68 -5.41 -18.05
N ARG A 227 0.43 -5.33 -18.77
CA ARG A 227 0.63 -4.38 -19.87
C ARG A 227 1.41 -5.02 -21.01
N CYS A 228 0.84 -5.00 -22.21
CA CYS A 228 1.50 -5.50 -23.42
C CYS A 228 2.06 -6.94 -23.28
N GLY A 229 1.35 -7.82 -22.57
CA GLY A 229 1.77 -9.21 -22.36
C GLY A 229 2.77 -9.42 -21.21
N MET A 230 3.13 -8.38 -20.45
CA MET A 230 4.03 -8.47 -19.31
C MET A 230 3.36 -7.96 -18.04
N ASN A 231 3.68 -8.57 -16.90
CA ASN A 231 3.29 -8.05 -15.60
C ASN A 231 4.36 -7.05 -15.14
N VAL A 232 3.91 -5.91 -14.63
CA VAL A 232 4.76 -4.86 -14.08
C VAL A 232 4.21 -4.49 -12.71
N LEU A 233 5.09 -4.46 -11.72
CA LEU A 233 4.74 -3.97 -10.40
C LEU A 233 4.85 -2.45 -10.38
N TYR A 234 3.71 -1.78 -10.26
CA TYR A 234 3.62 -0.32 -10.21
C TYR A 234 3.56 0.15 -8.75
N CYS A 235 4.49 1.02 -8.36
CA CYS A 235 4.54 1.66 -7.05
C CYS A 235 4.05 3.11 -7.13
N ASN A 236 3.20 3.52 -6.20
CA ASN A 236 2.77 4.91 -6.05
C ASN A 236 3.01 5.38 -4.60
N ALA A 237 3.88 6.37 -4.44
CA ALA A 237 4.39 6.79 -3.15
C ALA A 237 4.08 8.26 -2.83
N ARG A 238 3.88 8.52 -1.54
CA ARG A 238 3.69 9.84 -0.96
C ARG A 238 4.98 10.64 -1.03
N THR A 239 4.83 11.96 -1.22
CA THR A 239 5.93 12.90 -1.03
C THR A 239 5.41 14.24 -0.51
N THR A 240 6.28 15.04 0.07
CA THR A 240 6.00 16.41 0.54
C THR A 240 6.27 17.45 -0.55
N ARG A 241 6.61 17.03 -1.77
CA ARG A 241 7.07 17.91 -2.84
C ARG A 241 6.03 18.18 -3.95
N GLY A 242 4.75 18.11 -3.60
CA GLY A 242 3.62 18.64 -4.39
C GLY A 242 2.99 17.70 -5.43
N ALA A 243 3.61 16.57 -5.75
CA ALA A 243 3.06 15.58 -6.69
C ALA A 243 3.53 14.17 -6.34
N ARG A 244 2.70 13.14 -6.55
CA ARG A 244 3.04 11.74 -6.27
C ARG A 244 4.30 11.29 -6.99
N ILE A 245 5.03 10.36 -6.37
CA ILE A 245 6.12 9.64 -7.02
C ILE A 245 5.59 8.29 -7.51
N GLN A 246 5.93 7.93 -8.75
CA GLN A 246 5.68 6.60 -9.28
C GLN A 246 6.98 5.90 -9.66
N ALA A 247 7.00 4.59 -9.57
CA ALA A 247 8.08 3.76 -10.08
C ALA A 247 7.53 2.44 -10.61
N ALA A 248 8.25 1.82 -11.53
CA ALA A 248 7.92 0.52 -12.09
C ALA A 248 9.02 -0.50 -11.74
N SER A 249 8.60 -1.72 -11.46
CA SER A 249 9.48 -2.87 -11.26
C SER A 249 9.11 -3.96 -12.26
N TYR A 250 10.11 -4.49 -12.95
CA TYR A 250 9.97 -5.60 -13.91
C TYR A 250 10.48 -6.94 -13.34
N ASN A 251 10.87 -6.97 -12.08
CA ASN A 251 11.35 -8.15 -11.35
C ASN A 251 10.68 -8.24 -9.97
N ASP A 252 9.35 -8.18 -9.96
CA ASP A 252 8.52 -8.55 -8.81
C ASP A 252 8.74 -7.74 -7.50
N GLY A 253 9.32 -6.54 -7.61
CA GLY A 253 9.55 -5.62 -6.50
C GLY A 253 10.95 -5.68 -5.91
N VAL A 254 11.85 -6.47 -6.51
CA VAL A 254 13.26 -6.52 -6.14
C VAL A 254 13.97 -5.22 -6.53
N ASP A 255 13.74 -4.71 -7.76
CA ASP A 255 14.29 -3.45 -8.23
C ASP A 255 13.22 -2.55 -8.83
N PHE A 256 13.29 -1.26 -8.50
CA PHE A 256 12.47 -0.24 -9.13
C PHE A 256 13.31 0.64 -10.05
N GLU A 257 12.75 1.02 -11.19
CA GLU A 257 13.24 2.15 -11.97
C GLU A 257 13.27 3.43 -11.12
N GLU A 258 14.02 4.44 -11.58
CA GLU A 258 14.06 5.74 -10.91
C GLU A 258 12.66 6.34 -10.71
N GLY A 259 12.39 6.81 -9.50
CA GLY A 259 11.13 7.47 -9.16
C GLY A 259 10.86 8.67 -10.07
N GLN A 260 9.65 8.72 -10.63
CA GLN A 260 9.18 9.81 -11.48
C GLN A 260 8.06 10.59 -10.79
N ARG A 261 8.11 11.91 -10.86
CA ARG A 261 7.00 12.77 -10.44
C ARG A 261 5.83 12.65 -11.40
N VAL A 262 4.63 12.61 -10.83
CA VAL A 262 3.38 12.58 -11.60
C VAL A 262 2.59 13.85 -11.33
N GLU A 263 2.86 14.90 -12.10
CA GLU A 263 2.26 16.24 -11.91
C GLU A 263 0.71 16.24 -11.97
N LYS A 264 0.10 15.22 -12.59
CA LYS A 264 -1.36 15.04 -12.62
C LYS A 264 -1.95 14.53 -11.30
N LEU A 265 -1.13 13.95 -10.42
CA LEU A 265 -1.52 13.42 -9.12
C LEU A 265 -0.90 14.32 -8.04
N VAL A 266 -1.64 15.35 -7.65
CA VAL A 266 -1.18 16.39 -6.73
C VAL A 266 -1.09 15.89 -5.29
N GLU A 267 -0.16 16.47 -4.53
CA GLU A 267 0.01 16.26 -3.08
C GLU A 267 -0.30 17.57 -2.32
N PRO A 268 -1.01 17.53 -1.18
CA PRO A 268 -1.06 18.67 -0.27
C PRO A 268 0.34 18.98 0.31
N PRO A 269 0.56 20.15 0.95
CA PRO A 269 1.88 20.59 1.41
C PRO A 269 2.65 19.60 2.29
N SER A 270 1.95 18.85 3.15
CA SER A 270 2.55 17.82 4.01
C SER A 270 2.54 16.42 3.40
N GLY A 271 2.05 16.29 2.17
CA GLY A 271 1.68 15.03 1.54
C GLY A 271 0.54 14.31 2.27
N CYS A 272 -0.06 13.33 1.61
CA CYS A 272 -1.03 12.42 2.22
C CYS A 272 -0.86 11.00 1.69
N HIS A 273 -1.26 10.01 2.49
CA HIS A 273 -1.33 8.64 2.00
C HIS A 273 -2.37 8.53 0.88
N GLY A 274 -2.10 7.68 -0.11
CA GLY A 274 -3.00 7.38 -1.21
C GLY A 274 -3.02 5.88 -1.48
N SER A 275 -4.13 5.37 -1.99
CA SER A 275 -4.29 3.95 -2.28
C SER A 275 -4.42 3.70 -3.77
N ILE A 276 -3.80 2.61 -4.25
CA ILE A 276 -3.93 2.13 -5.63
C ILE A 276 -4.38 0.68 -5.65
N VAL A 277 -5.18 0.29 -6.64
CA VAL A 277 -5.49 -1.11 -6.97
C VAL A 277 -5.55 -1.28 -8.48
N ALA A 278 -5.09 -2.44 -8.98
CA ALA A 278 -5.30 -2.84 -10.36
C ALA A 278 -6.61 -3.62 -10.50
N PHE A 279 -7.31 -3.47 -11.62
CA PHE A 279 -8.51 -4.21 -11.94
C PHE A 279 -8.62 -4.46 -13.45
N PRO A 280 -9.32 -5.53 -13.88
CA PRO A 280 -9.50 -5.82 -15.30
C PRO A 280 -10.23 -4.68 -16.03
N PRO A 281 -9.89 -4.40 -17.30
CA PRO A 281 -10.61 -3.42 -18.10
C PRO A 281 -12.06 -3.88 -18.35
N PRO A 282 -12.98 -2.97 -18.71
CA PRO A 282 -14.31 -3.35 -19.18
C PRO A 282 -14.23 -4.34 -20.35
N ARG A 283 -15.16 -5.30 -20.41
CA ARG A 283 -15.14 -6.40 -21.39
C ARG A 283 -15.15 -5.95 -22.86
N ASP A 284 -15.63 -4.73 -23.12
CA ASP A 284 -15.78 -4.18 -24.46
C ASP A 284 -14.49 -3.48 -24.97
N VAL A 285 -13.42 -3.49 -24.18
CA VAL A 285 -12.12 -2.93 -24.56
C VAL A 285 -11.25 -4.01 -25.20
N TRP A 286 -10.68 -3.68 -26.35
CA TRP A 286 -9.89 -4.58 -27.20
C TRP A 286 -8.51 -4.85 -26.62
N CYS A 287 -7.98 -3.91 -25.84
CA CYS A 287 -6.78 -4.07 -25.04
C CYS A 287 -7.13 -4.63 -23.66
N GLN A 288 -6.53 -5.76 -23.31
CA GLN A 288 -6.73 -6.45 -22.02
C GLN A 288 -5.74 -5.98 -20.94
N ASP A 289 -5.09 -4.84 -21.14
CA ASP A 289 -4.21 -4.24 -20.14
C ASP A 289 -5.02 -3.84 -18.90
N SER A 290 -4.44 -4.07 -17.71
CA SER A 290 -5.10 -3.75 -16.44
C SER A 290 -5.31 -2.24 -16.29
N TRP A 291 -6.42 -1.85 -15.68
CA TRP A 291 -6.68 -0.46 -15.28
C TRP A 291 -6.28 -0.26 -13.82
N LEU A 292 -5.88 0.97 -13.48
CA LEU A 292 -5.56 1.37 -12.12
C LEU A 292 -6.65 2.28 -11.57
N LEU A 293 -7.09 2.01 -10.33
CA LEU A 293 -7.90 2.92 -9.54
C LEU A 293 -7.01 3.52 -8.46
N TYR A 294 -7.06 4.84 -8.33
CA TYR A 294 -6.32 5.60 -7.32
C TYR A 294 -7.28 6.44 -6.48
N THR A 295 -7.03 6.50 -5.16
CA THR A 295 -7.80 7.34 -4.24
C THR A 295 -6.87 8.11 -3.31
N HIS A 296 -7.09 9.43 -3.25
CA HIS A 296 -6.29 10.39 -2.49
C HIS A 296 -7.03 11.74 -2.43
N PRO A 297 -6.74 12.62 -1.46
CA PRO A 297 -7.24 13.99 -1.51
C PRO A 297 -6.85 14.73 -2.79
N ALA A 298 -7.83 15.21 -3.56
CA ALA A 298 -7.54 15.92 -4.83
C ALA A 298 -7.43 17.45 -4.67
N ASP A 299 -7.72 17.98 -3.47
CA ASP A 299 -7.57 19.41 -3.19
C ASP A 299 -6.20 19.67 -2.54
N PRO A 300 -5.31 20.46 -3.17
CA PRO A 300 -4.01 20.81 -2.60
C PRO A 300 -4.12 21.60 -1.28
N LYS A 301 -5.30 22.10 -0.91
CA LYS A 301 -5.55 22.87 0.33
C LYS A 301 -6.34 22.10 1.39
N VAL A 302 -6.95 20.96 1.06
CA VAL A 302 -7.84 20.23 1.99
C VAL A 302 -7.68 18.72 1.84
N VAL A 303 -7.59 18.01 2.98
CA VAL A 303 -7.69 16.55 3.04
C VAL A 303 -9.16 16.12 2.88
N ALA A 304 -9.73 16.35 1.69
CA ALA A 304 -11.08 15.90 1.35
C ALA A 304 -11.01 14.76 0.33
N LYS A 305 -11.67 13.63 0.62
CA LYS A 305 -11.72 12.45 -0.26
C LYS A 305 -12.33 12.84 -1.61
N VAL A 306 -11.57 12.66 -2.68
CA VAL A 306 -12.11 12.66 -4.04
C VAL A 306 -11.72 11.34 -4.67
N LEU A 307 -12.72 10.60 -5.16
CA LEU A 307 -12.49 9.46 -6.02
C LEU A 307 -12.08 10.03 -7.38
N GLN A 308 -10.77 10.17 -7.63
CA GLN A 308 -10.32 10.60 -8.94
C GLN A 308 -10.37 9.38 -9.85
N ARG A 309 -11.48 9.26 -10.57
CA ARG A 309 -11.55 8.37 -11.71
C ARG A 309 -10.68 9.01 -12.78
N THR A 310 -9.45 8.52 -12.97
CA THR A 310 -8.73 8.78 -14.22
C THR A 310 -9.39 7.96 -15.33
N LEU A 311 -10.63 8.33 -15.66
CA LEU A 311 -11.26 7.98 -16.91
C LEU A 311 -10.67 8.91 -17.95
N GLY A 312 -9.54 8.52 -18.54
CA GLY A 312 -9.04 9.16 -19.74
C GLY A 312 -9.92 8.78 -20.92
N MET A 313 -11.04 9.48 -21.12
CA MET A 313 -11.62 9.67 -22.45
C MET A 313 -12.17 11.10 -22.57
N LEU A 314 -11.60 11.87 -23.49
CA LEU A 314 -12.12 13.16 -23.96
C LEU A 314 -12.83 12.97 -25.31
N PRO A 315 -13.78 13.85 -25.68
CA PRO A 315 -14.78 13.61 -26.72
C PRO A 315 -14.22 13.84 -28.14
N TYR A 316 -14.94 13.26 -29.11
CA TYR A 316 -14.73 13.25 -30.56
C TYR A 316 -13.83 12.13 -31.10
N VAL A 317 -14.51 11.04 -31.43
CA VAL A 317 -14.18 9.94 -32.35
C VAL A 317 -12.87 10.13 -33.15
N CYS A 318 -11.78 9.53 -32.67
CA CYS A 318 -10.90 8.63 -33.43
C CYS A 318 -9.87 8.03 -32.46
N CYS A 319 -9.65 6.71 -32.55
CA CYS A 319 -8.70 5.95 -31.74
C CYS A 319 -7.32 6.63 -31.62
N TYR A 320 -6.95 7.11 -30.43
CA TYR A 320 -5.55 7.40 -30.10
C TYR A 320 -5.22 7.00 -28.65
N LEU A 321 -4.29 6.05 -28.55
CA LEU A 321 -3.56 5.67 -27.34
C LEU A 321 -2.94 6.91 -26.68
N LEU A 322 -3.12 7.07 -25.37
CA LEU A 322 -2.27 7.97 -24.59
C LEU A 322 -0.99 7.23 -24.19
N LYS A 323 -0.02 7.21 -25.12
CA LYS A 323 1.41 7.15 -24.78
C LYS A 323 1.76 8.46 -24.07
N THR A 324 1.66 8.54 -22.74
CA THR A 324 2.47 9.43 -21.88
C THR A 324 2.14 9.20 -20.40
N ALA A 325 2.78 8.19 -19.82
CA ALA A 325 3.23 8.13 -18.42
C ALA A 325 4.30 7.03 -18.26
N LEU A 326 5.18 6.89 -19.27
CA LEU A 326 6.39 6.07 -19.33
C LEU A 326 7.01 6.38 -20.70
N THR A 327 7.88 7.40 -20.74
CA THR A 327 8.73 7.67 -21.89
C THR A 327 10.14 7.80 -21.34
N LEU A 328 10.94 6.75 -21.51
CA LEU A 328 12.39 6.80 -21.70
C LEU A 328 12.86 5.44 -22.25
N VAL A 329 13.72 5.53 -23.28
CA VAL A 329 14.52 4.49 -23.97
C VAL A 329 13.81 3.59 -25.01
N GLY A 330 13.70 4.15 -26.21
CA GLY A 330 14.18 3.57 -27.47
C GLY A 330 13.80 2.13 -27.87
N CYS A 331 12.83 2.01 -28.78
CA CYS A 331 12.86 0.98 -29.83
C CYS A 331 12.52 1.65 -31.17
N THR A 332 13.41 1.47 -32.14
CA THR A 332 13.25 1.87 -33.54
C THR A 332 12.08 1.10 -34.20
N PRO A 333 11.36 1.69 -35.18
CA PRO A 333 10.21 1.05 -35.80
C PRO A 333 10.64 0.04 -36.89
N PRO A 334 9.90 -1.08 -37.08
CA PRO A 334 10.15 -1.99 -38.19
C PRO A 334 9.43 -1.54 -39.46
N CYS A 335 10.17 -1.72 -40.55
CA CYS A 335 9.79 -2.00 -41.94
C CYS A 335 8.35 -1.76 -42.40
N SER A 336 8.27 -0.92 -43.42
CA SER A 336 7.24 -0.86 -44.46
C SER A 336 6.91 -2.23 -45.06
N CYS A 337 5.61 -2.54 -45.18
CA CYS A 337 5.10 -3.37 -46.26
C CYS A 337 3.75 -2.80 -46.73
N SER A 338 3.82 -2.12 -47.87
CA SER A 338 2.71 -1.81 -48.76
C SER A 338 2.23 -3.06 -49.50
N ALA A 339 0.93 -3.26 -49.61
CA ALA A 339 0.29 -3.95 -50.72
C ALA A 339 -1.19 -3.54 -50.85
N CYS A 340 -1.53 -3.13 -52.09
CA CYS A 340 -2.82 -2.77 -52.69
C CYS A 340 -3.42 -1.40 -52.33
#